data_AF-A0A3D0CC44-F1
#
_entry.id   AF-A0A3D0CC44-F1
#
_cell.length_a   1.000
_cell.length_b   1.000
_cell.length_c   1.000
_cell.angle_alpha   90.00
_cell.angle_beta   90.00
_cell.angle_gamma   90.00
#
_symmetry.space_group_name_H-M   'P 1'
#
loop_
_entity.id
_entity.type
_entity.pdbx_description
1 polymer ?
#
loop_
_entity_poly.entity_id
_entity_poly.type
_entity_poly.pdbx_seq_one_letter_code
_entity_poly.pdbx_strand_id
1 'polypeptide(L)' 'GGLPITFNGSVVGGIGVSSGSPEQDLGCAQAGVDSFSKTYG' A
#
# COMPACT_ATOMS: atom_id res chain seq x y z
N GLY A 1 1.23 -9.68 -1.47
CA GLY A 1 1.51 -8.60 -0.50
C GLY A 1 0.30 -7.67 -0.40
N GLY A 2 -0.15 -7.34 0.80
CA GLY A 2 -1.31 -6.46 1.00
C GLY A 2 -1.14 -5.53 2.19
N LEU A 3 -1.60 -4.29 2.05
CA LEU A 3 -1.42 -3.22 3.05
C LEU A 3 -2.69 -2.36 3.16
N PRO A 4 -3.01 -1.86 4.36
CA PRO A 4 -4.08 -0.88 4.54
C PRO A 4 -3.67 0.49 3.96
N ILE A 5 -4.64 1.24 3.46
CA ILE A 5 -4.48 2.66 3.12
C ILE A 5 -5.12 3.49 4.23
N THR A 6 -4.35 4.42 4.81
CA THR A 6 -4.81 5.34 5.85
C THR A 6 -4.82 6.77 5.31
N PHE A 7 -5.89 7.52 5.60
CA PHE A 7 -5.99 8.95 5.29
C PHE A 7 -6.66 9.66 6.47
N ASN A 8 -6.09 10.79 6.91
CA ASN A 8 -6.54 11.53 8.10
C ASN A 8 -6.76 10.65 9.34
N GLY A 9 -5.81 9.73 9.61
CA GLY A 9 -5.86 8.83 10.76
C GLY A 9 -6.90 7.70 10.68
N SER A 10 -7.63 7.58 9.56
CA SER A 10 -8.64 6.54 9.35
C SER A 10 -8.25 5.61 8.22
N VAL A 11 -8.53 4.32 8.36
CA VAL A 11 -8.36 3.35 7.26
C VAL A 11 -9.48 3.59 6.24
N VAL A 12 -9.10 3.84 4.99
CA VAL A 12 -10.02 4.16 3.88
C VAL A 12 -10.09 3.06 2.82
N GLY A 13 -9.22 2.05 2.91
CA GLY A 13 -9.19 0.93 1.98
C GLY A 13 -7.94 0.06 2.14
N GLY A 14 -7.64 -0.73 1.12
CA GLY A 14 -6.44 -1.56 1.07
C GLY A 14 -5.94 -1.74 -0.37
N ILE A 15 -4.63 -1.96 -0.49
CA ILE A 15 -3.95 -2.31 -1.74
C ILE A 15 -3.45 -3.76 -1.65
N GLY A 16 -3.54 -4.50 -2.76
CA GLY A 16 -3.06 -5.87 -2.87
C GLY A 16 -2.33 -6.11 -4.19
N VAL A 17 -1.19 -6.79 -4.11
CA VAL A 17 -0.38 -7.26 -5.25
C VAL A 17 -0.12 -8.75 -5.04
N SER A 18 -0.23 -9.55 -6.10
CA SER A 18 -0.01 -10.99 -6.02
C SER A 18 0.53 -11.52 -7.34
N SER A 19 1.85 -11.47 -7.51
CA SER A 19 2.52 -12.02 -8.70
C SER A 19 3.95 -12.50 -8.44
N GLY A 20 4.73 -11.79 -7.62
CA GLY A 20 6.12 -12.11 -7.30
C GLY A 20 6.27 -12.98 -6.05
N SER A 21 7.46 -12.96 -5.45
CA SER A 21 7.65 -13.47 -4.10
C SER A 21 6.82 -12.65 -3.08
N PRO A 22 6.50 -13.21 -1.91
CA PRO A 22 5.78 -12.47 -0.87
C PRO A 22 6.40 -11.10 -0.53
N GLU A 23 7.74 -11.03 -0.51
CA GLU A 23 8.52 -9.81 -0.24
C GLU A 23 8.42 -8.81 -1.40
N GLN A 24 8.49 -9.29 -2.65
CA GLN A 24 8.34 -8.44 -3.83
C GLN A 24 6.94 -7.82 -3.90
N ASP A 25 5.91 -8.63 -3.66
CA ASP A 25 4.54 -8.14 -3.64
C ASP A 25 4.31 -7.14 -2.51
N LEU A 26 4.87 -7.39 -1.31
CA LEU A 26 4.78 -6.46 -0.19
C LEU A 26 5.50 -5.14 -0.50
N GLY A 27 6.70 -5.20 -1.10
CA GLY A 27 7.44 -4.01 -1.53
C GLY A 27 6.69 -3.19 -2.58
N CYS A 28 6.05 -3.86 -3.55
CA CYS A 28 5.21 -3.18 -4.54
C CYS A 28 3.98 -2.52 -3.90
N ALA A 29 3.29 -3.23 -3.01
CA ALA A 29 2.19 -2.66 -2.23
C ALA A 29 2.63 -1.45 -1.39
N GLN A 30 3.81 -1.53 -0.75
CA GLN A 30 4.37 -0.43 0.06
C GLN A 30 4.68 0.80 -0.79
N ALA A 31 5.27 0.62 -1.97
CA ALA A 31 5.53 1.74 -2.88
C ALA A 31 4.22 2.46 -3.28
N GLY A 32 3.12 1.72 -3.44
CA GLY A 32 1.79 2.29 -3.66
C GLY A 32 1.28 3.11 -2.46
N VAL A 33 1.41 2.59 -1.24
CA VAL A 33 1.07 3.30 0.01
C VAL A 33 1.88 4.59 0.16
N ASP A 34 3.19 4.52 -0.12
CA ASP A 34 4.10 5.66 -0.01
C ASP A 34 3.75 6.75 -1.03
N SER A 35 3.45 6.35 -2.26
CA SER A 35 3.01 7.30 -3.30
C SER A 35 1.69 7.97 -2.91
N PHE A 36 0.71 7.21 -2.42
CA PHE A 36 -0.55 7.78 -1.95
C PHE A 36 -0.33 8.80 -0.83
N SER A 37 0.48 8.43 0.17
CA SER A 37 0.83 9.29 1.30
C SER A 37 1.55 10.55 0.85
N LYS A 38 2.43 10.48 -0.15
CA LYS A 38 3.12 11.64 -0.71
C LYS A 38 2.20 12.56 -1.53
N THR A 39 1.19 12.00 -2.19
CA THR A 39 0.28 12.76 -3.06
C THR A 39 -0.86 13.41 -2.27
N TYR A 40 -1.35 12.75 -1.22
CA TYR A 40 -2.57 13.15 -0.51
C TYR A 40 -2.39 13.40 0.98
N GLY A 41 -1.32 12.91 1.61
CA GLY A 41 -1.02 13.17 3.02
C GLY A 41 -0.57 14.60 3.28
#